data_AF-A0A2V7XKF5-F1
#
_entry.id   AF-A0A2V7XKF5-F1
#
_cell.length_a   1.000
_cell.length_b   1.000
_cell.length_c   1.000
_cell.angle_alpha   90.00
_cell.angle_beta   90.00
_cell.angle_gamma   90.00
#
_symmetry.space_group_name_H-M   'P 1'
#
loop_
_entity.id
_entity.type
_entity.pdbx_description
1 polymer ?
#
loop_
_entity_poly.entity_id
_entity_poly.type
_entity_poly.pdbx_seq_one_letter_code
_entity_poly.pdbx_strand_id
1 'polypeptide(L)' 'LRAIATGDTTYAAPFTVGAPIRASDIADIRADINTSLSILALPQIAFTDPALSAGTPIKAVHIQQLRDAVK' A
#
# COMPACT_ATOMS: atom_id res chain seq x y z
N LEU A 1 26.28 9.13 7.21
CA LEU A 1 25.03 9.89 7.08
C LEU A 1 24.28 9.39 5.85
N ARG A 2 23.43 8.36 6.00
CA ARG A 2 22.53 7.91 4.94
C ARG A 2 21.13 8.11 5.49
N ALA A 3 20.39 9.04 4.91
CA ALA A 3 18.97 9.16 5.17
C ALA A 3 18.37 7.78 4.91
N ILE A 4 17.79 7.18 5.95
CA ILE A 4 16.87 6.05 5.78
C ILE A 4 15.75 6.66 4.96
N ALA A 5 15.67 6.32 3.69
CA ALA A 5 14.53 6.65 2.86
C ALA A 5 13.35 5.87 3.43
N THR A 6 12.73 6.41 4.49
CA THR A 6 11.31 6.21 4.75
C THR A 6 10.63 6.54 3.44
N GLY A 7 9.94 5.58 2.84
CA GLY A 7 9.21 5.78 1.59
C GLY A 7 8.43 7.08 1.70
N ASP A 8 8.89 8.11 1.01
CA ASP A 8 8.09 9.32 0.83
C ASP A 8 7.13 9.02 -0.31
N THR A 9 6.15 8.16 -0.02
CA THR A 9 4.86 8.27 -0.68
C THR A 9 4.05 9.19 0.21
N THR A 10 4.19 10.49 -0.01
CA THR A 10 3.16 11.41 0.47
C THR A 10 1.83 10.86 -0.03
N TYR A 11 1.02 10.28 0.88
CA TYR A 11 -0.31 9.77 0.53
C TYR A 11 -1.00 10.87 -0.28
N ALA A 12 -1.41 10.54 -1.50
CA ALA A 12 -1.78 11.57 -2.48
C ALA A 12 -2.91 12.49 -1.98
N ALA A 13 -3.65 12.05 -0.95
CA ALA A 13 -4.51 12.90 -0.16
C ALA A 13 -4.57 12.47 1.31
N PRO A 14 -4.88 13.40 2.23
CA PRO A 14 -5.01 13.12 3.65
C PRO A 14 -6.16 12.15 3.94
N PHE A 15 -5.94 11.29 4.93
CA PHE A 15 -6.99 10.42 5.48
C PHE A 15 -7.89 11.22 6.41
N THR A 16 -9.13 11.45 5.98
CA THR A 16 -10.15 12.09 6.82
C THR A 16 -11.05 11.02 7.41
N VAL A 17 -11.26 11.05 8.73
CA VAL A 17 -12.21 10.15 9.40
C VAL A 17 -13.61 10.32 8.78
N GLY A 18 -14.24 9.20 8.40
CA GLY A 18 -15.55 9.19 7.74
C GLY A 18 -15.52 9.40 6.23
N ALA A 19 -14.35 9.67 5.62
CA ALA A 19 -14.20 9.66 4.17
C ALA A 19 -14.18 8.23 3.61
N PRO A 20 -14.64 8.02 2.36
CA PRO A 20 -14.53 6.73 1.70
C PRO A 20 -13.06 6.36 1.48
N ILE A 21 -12.74 5.07 1.65
CA ILE A 21 -11.45 4.52 1.25
C ILE A 21 -11.41 4.41 -0.27
N ARG A 22 -10.37 4.97 -0.87
CA ARG A 22 -10.15 5.00 -2.32
C ARG A 22 -9.21 3.88 -2.74
N ALA A 23 -9.28 3.53 -4.03
CA ALA A 23 -8.33 2.63 -4.67
C ALA A 23 -6.87 3.09 -4.51
N SER A 24 -6.62 4.41 -4.60
CA SER A 24 -5.29 5.00 -4.39
C SER A 24 -4.75 4.73 -2.99
N ASP A 25 -5.60 4.78 -1.96
CA ASP A 25 -5.18 4.60 -0.58
C ASP A 25 -4.60 3.18 -0.36
N ILE A 26 -5.22 2.17 -0.99
CA ILE A 26 -4.73 0.79 -0.95
C ILE A 26 -3.46 0.62 -1.78
N ALA A 27 -3.39 1.28 -2.94
CA ALA A 27 -2.21 1.23 -3.79
C ALA A 27 -0.97 1.81 -3.10
N ASP A 28 -1.12 2.94 -2.39
CA ASP A 28 -0.06 3.59 -1.63
C ASP A 28 0.48 2.65 -0.54
N ILE A 29 -0.41 2.06 0.27
CA ILE A 29 -0.01 1.11 1.33
C ILE A 29 0.75 -0.10 0.76
N ARG A 30 0.32 -0.63 -0.40
CA ARG A 30 1.01 -1.76 -1.06
C ARG A 30 2.42 -1.37 -1.51
N ALA A 31 2.58 -0.16 -2.04
CA ALA A 31 3.89 0.35 -2.46
C ALA A 31 4.82 0.54 -1.24
N ASP A 32 4.30 1.05 -0.12
CA ASP A 32 5.04 1.23 1.13
C ASP A 32 5.55 -0.09 1.71
N ILE A 33 4.68 -1.10 1.76
CA ILE A 33 5.07 -2.44 2.22
C ILE A 33 6.18 -3.00 1.32
N ASN A 34 6.01 -2.96 0.00
CA ASN A 34 7.01 -3.50 -0.92
C ASN A 34 8.32 -2.71 -0.92
N THR A 35 8.28 -1.40 -0.65
CA THR A 35 9.46 -0.56 -0.43
C THR A 35 10.18 -0.97 0.85
N SER A 36 9.43 -1.18 1.93
CA SER A 36 9.97 -1.62 3.22
C SER A 36 10.62 -3.00 3.12
N LEU A 37 9.96 -3.96 2.46
CA LEU A 37 10.51 -5.29 2.22
C LEU A 37 11.79 -5.22 1.38
N SER A 38 11.84 -4.36 0.36
CA SER A 38 13.04 -4.14 -0.46
C SER A 38 14.21 -3.60 0.36
N ILE A 39 13.97 -2.63 1.25
CA ILE A 39 14.98 -2.10 2.18
C ILE A 39 15.54 -3.18 3.10
N LEU A 40 14.68 -4.12 3.52
CA LEU A 40 15.05 -5.27 4.35
C LEU A 40 15.64 -6.44 3.56
N ALA A 41 15.81 -6.30 2.23
CA ALA A 41 16.22 -7.37 1.32
C ALA A 41 15.35 -8.63 1.42
N LEU A 42 14.05 -8.45 1.71
CA LEU A 42 13.04 -9.49 1.73
C LEU A 42 12.32 -9.58 0.37
N PRO A 43 11.77 -10.76 0.01
CA PRO A 43 10.94 -10.88 -1.18
C PRO A 43 9.73 -9.95 -1.13
N GLN A 44 9.44 -9.28 -2.24
CA GLN A 44 8.24 -8.45 -2.38
C GLN A 44 6.98 -9.30 -2.55
N ILE A 45 5.84 -8.71 -2.18
CA ILE A 45 4.54 -9.35 -2.24
C ILE A 45 3.86 -8.98 -3.55
N ALA A 46 3.40 -10.00 -4.27
CA ALA A 46 2.55 -9.85 -5.43
C ALA A 46 1.07 -9.81 -5.00
N PHE A 47 0.39 -8.72 -5.33
CA PHE A 47 -1.04 -8.54 -5.06
C PHE A 47 -1.87 -9.02 -6.25
N THR A 48 -3.02 -9.64 -5.98
CA THR A 48 -3.84 -10.30 -7.03
C THR A 48 -4.39 -9.31 -8.06
N ASP A 49 -4.81 -8.12 -7.61
CA ASP A 49 -5.26 -7.03 -8.48
C ASP A 49 -4.22 -5.90 -8.42
N PRO A 50 -3.13 -5.97 -9.20
CA PRO A 50 -1.98 -5.07 -9.02
C PRO A 50 -2.30 -3.62 -9.38
N ALA A 51 -3.24 -3.38 -10.30
CA ALA A 51 -3.70 -2.05 -10.68
C ALA A 51 -5.05 -1.73 -10.01
N LEU A 52 -5.02 -0.89 -8.97
CA LEU A 52 -6.22 -0.30 -8.38
C LEU A 52 -6.33 1.15 -8.86
N SER A 53 -7.19 1.40 -9.86
CA SER A 53 -7.43 2.73 -10.42
C SER A 53 -8.76 3.32 -9.92
N ALA A 54 -9.00 4.60 -10.22
CA ALA A 54 -10.28 5.23 -9.92
C ALA A 54 -11.45 4.42 -10.50
N GLY A 55 -12.45 4.15 -9.67
CA GLY A 55 -13.60 3.30 -10.03
C GLY A 55 -13.39 1.79 -9.78
N THR A 56 -12.18 1.35 -9.41
CA THR A 56 -11.95 -0.05 -9.00
C THR A 56 -12.63 -0.32 -7.66
N PRO A 57 -13.58 -1.29 -7.57
CA PRO A 57 -14.19 -1.64 -6.31
C PRO A 57 -13.17 -2.26 -5.36
N ILE A 58 -13.06 -1.73 -4.14
CA ILE A 58 -12.26 -2.34 -3.08
C ILE A 58 -13.01 -3.56 -2.55
N LYS A 59 -12.34 -4.71 -2.58
CA LYS A 59 -12.87 -6.02 -2.19
C LYS A 59 -12.23 -6.49 -0.89
N ALA A 60 -12.89 -7.44 -0.21
CA ALA A 60 -12.37 -8.09 0.99
C ALA A 60 -10.96 -8.68 0.77
N VAL A 61 -10.68 -9.23 -0.42
CA VAL A 61 -9.37 -9.79 -0.77
C VAL A 61 -8.25 -8.76 -0.67
N HIS A 62 -8.50 -7.49 -1.02
CA HIS A 62 -7.47 -6.45 -0.95
C HIS A 62 -7.03 -6.20 0.49
N ILE A 63 -7.97 -6.16 1.42
CA ILE A 63 -7.69 -5.98 2.85
C ILE A 63 -7.05 -7.24 3.45
N GLN A 64 -7.50 -8.42 3.04
CA GLN A 64 -6.92 -9.68 3.51
C GLN A 64 -5.44 -9.77 3.14
N GLN A 65 -5.08 -9.45 1.89
CA GLN A 65 -3.68 -9.43 1.44
C GLN A 65 -2.83 -8.41 2.19
N LEU A 66 -3.37 -7.23 2.53
CA LEU A 66 -2.66 -6.25 3.34
C LEU A 66 -2.37 -6.78 4.76
N ARG A 67 -3.32 -7.49 5.38
CA ARG A 67 -3.08 -8.11 6.70
C ARG A 67 -2.07 -9.25 6.63
N ASP A 68 -2.13 -10.05 5.58
CA ASP A 68 -1.19 -11.16 5.40
C ASP A 68 0.23 -10.66 5.10
N ALA A 69 0.35 -9.47 4.49
CA ALA A 69 1.61 -8.84 4.17
C ALA A 69 2.40 -8.28 5.36
N VAL A 70 1.75 -8.09 6.51
CA VAL A 70 2.36 -7.50 7.72
C VAL A 70 2.56 -8.50 8.86
N LYS A 71 2.30 -9.78 8.61
CA LYS A 71 2.59 -10.88 9.55
C LYS A 71 4.02 -11.35 9.38
#